data_AF-A0A5C7PMZ7-F1
#
_entry.id   AF-A0A5C7PMZ7-F1
#
_cell.length_a   1.000
_cell.length_b   1.000
_cell.length_c   1.000
_cell.angle_alpha   90.00
_cell.angle_beta   90.00
_cell.angle_gamma   90.00
#
_symmetry.space_group_name_H-M   'P 1'
#
loop_
_entity.id
_entity.type
_entity.pdbx_description
1 polymer ?
#
loop_
_entity_poly.entity_id
_entity_poly.type
_entity_poly.pdbx_seq_one_letter_code
_entity_poly.pdbx_strand_id
1 'polypeptide(L)' 'MKPQLKIGDRVAWSRTFVRDAGGCMKDMADMRGTVISVFSIKPRRVYVSWNDNTTFCSLESNLVLAERIHLETP' A
#
# COMPACT_ATOMS: atom_id res chain seq x y z
N MET A 1 -2.72 -9.28 -14.01
CA MET A 1 -1.58 -8.33 -14.04
C MET A 1 -1.78 -7.35 -12.88
N LYS A 2 -0.89 -7.30 -11.88
CA LYS A 2 -1.04 -6.35 -10.75
C LYS A 2 -0.90 -4.92 -11.31
N PRO A 3 -1.79 -3.96 -10.95
CA PRO A 3 -1.71 -2.60 -11.45
C PRO A 3 -0.37 -1.96 -11.08
N GLN A 4 0.23 -1.24 -12.03
CA GLN A 4 1.45 -0.48 -11.76
C GLN A 4 1.05 0.81 -11.04
N LEU A 5 1.48 0.98 -9.80
CA LEU A 5 1.28 2.23 -9.06
C LEU A 5 2.14 3.35 -9.67
N LYS A 6 1.59 4.55 -9.71
CA LYS A 6 2.24 5.79 -10.15
C LYS A 6 2.19 6.86 -9.06
N ILE A 7 3.02 7.88 -9.21
CA ILE A 7 2.99 9.06 -8.32
C ILE A 7 1.59 9.68 -8.36
N GLY A 8 1.06 10.02 -7.19
CA GLY A 8 -0.29 10.55 -6.98
C GLY A 8 -1.35 9.49 -6.72
N ASP A 9 -1.08 8.20 -6.95
CA ASP A 9 -2.05 7.15 -6.65
C ASP A 9 -2.37 7.10 -5.15
N ARG A 10 -3.66 6.93 -4.85
CA ARG A 10 -4.15 6.68 -3.50
C ARG A 10 -4.06 5.19 -3.21
N VAL A 11 -3.38 4.83 -2.13
CA VAL A 11 -3.09 3.44 -1.78
C VAL A 11 -3.52 3.13 -0.35
N ALA A 12 -3.68 1.85 -0.06
CA ALA A 12 -3.94 1.32 1.26
C ALA A 12 -3.11 0.05 1.47
N TRP A 13 -2.94 -0.36 2.73
CA TRP A 13 -2.34 -1.64 3.05
C TRP A 13 -3.27 -2.78 2.65
N SER A 14 -2.72 -3.80 2.00
CA SER A 14 -3.49 -4.99 1.61
C SER A 14 -4.07 -5.67 2.84
N ARG A 15 -5.37 -5.99 2.82
CA ARG A 15 -6.05 -6.71 3.92
C ARG A 15 -5.47 -8.10 4.14
N THR A 16 -5.02 -8.75 3.06
CA THR A 16 -4.36 -10.07 3.13
C THR A 16 -3.03 -9.98 3.87
N PHE A 17 -2.22 -8.96 3.58
CA PHE A 17 -0.96 -8.68 4.27
C PHE A 17 -1.17 -8.35 5.75
N VAL A 18 -2.17 -7.51 6.03
CA VAL A 18 -2.47 -7.05 7.39
C VAL A 18 -2.99 -8.17 8.30
N ARG A 19 -3.79 -9.10 7.77
CA ARG A 19 -4.31 -10.25 8.53
C ARG A 19 -3.19 -11.06 9.17
N ASP A 20 -2.14 -11.31 8.41
CA ASP A 20 -1.07 -12.24 8.81
C ASP A 20 -0.06 -11.59 9.77
N ALA A 21 -0.14 -10.27 10.00
CA ALA A 21 0.78 -9.55 10.87
C ALA A 21 0.14 -8.91 12.12
N GLY A 22 -1.06 -9.37 12.49
CA GLY A 22 -1.64 -9.20 13.82
C GLY A 22 -2.50 -7.94 14.03
N GLY A 23 -3.21 -7.90 15.16
CA GLY A 23 -4.27 -6.92 15.45
C GLY A 23 -3.86 -5.45 15.42
N CYS A 24 -2.58 -5.13 15.66
CA CYS A 24 -2.04 -3.77 15.59
C CYS A 24 -2.07 -3.19 14.17
N MET A 25 -2.10 -4.04 13.13
CA MET A 25 -2.10 -3.59 11.74
C MET A 25 -3.51 -3.43 11.14
N LYS A 26 -4.58 -3.86 11.83
CA LYS A 26 -5.96 -3.77 11.29
C LYS A 26 -6.35 -2.32 10.98
N ASP A 27 -5.98 -1.39 11.86
CA ASP A 27 -6.20 0.05 11.66
C ASP A 27 -5.37 0.61 10.49
N MET A 28 -4.23 -0.02 10.17
CA MET A 28 -3.40 0.36 9.02
C MET A 28 -4.10 0.06 7.69
N ALA A 29 -4.91 -1.00 7.60
CA ALA A 29 -5.68 -1.28 6.38
C ALA A 29 -6.68 -0.15 6.03
N ASP A 30 -7.18 0.57 7.03
CA ASP A 30 -8.09 1.69 6.83
C ASP A 30 -7.36 3.02 6.58
N MET A 31 -6.05 3.08 6.81
CA MET A 31 -5.23 4.23 6.42
C MET A 31 -5.15 4.38 4.90
N ARG A 32 -5.08 5.63 4.45
CA ARG A 32 -5.00 5.99 3.04
C ARG A 32 -3.77 6.84 2.78
N GLY A 33 -2.86 6.28 1.99
CA GLY A 33 -1.61 6.91 1.63
C GLY A 33 -1.64 7.45 0.20
N THR A 34 -0.68 8.30 -0.11
CA THR A 34 -0.43 8.79 -1.47
C THR A 34 0.98 8.40 -1.90
N VAL A 35 1.13 7.80 -3.08
CA VAL A 35 2.44 7.50 -3.66
C VAL A 35 3.12 8.80 -4.05
N ILE A 36 4.30 9.07 -3.51
CA ILE A 36 5.07 10.30 -3.79
C ILE A 36 6.32 10.03 -4.63
N SER A 37 6.79 8.80 -4.69
CA SER A 37 7.92 8.39 -5.55
C SER A 37 7.86 6.89 -5.86
N VAL A 38 8.33 6.52 -7.06
CA VAL A 38 8.36 5.14 -7.56
C VAL A 38 9.77 4.80 -8.06
N PHE A 39 10.31 3.70 -7.59
CA PHE A 39 11.59 3.14 -8.02
C PHE A 39 11.34 1.91 -8.89
N SER A 40 11.80 1.99 -10.13
CA SER A 40 11.64 0.93 -11.14
C SER A 40 12.61 -0.26 -10.97
N ILE A 41 13.49 -0.21 -9.96
CA ILE A 41 14.45 -1.27 -9.64
C ILE A 41 13.67 -2.45 -9.02
N LYS A 42 13.96 -3.69 -9.42
CA LYS A 42 13.29 -4.89 -8.87
C LYS A 42 13.90 -5.29 -7.51
N PRO A 43 13.08 -5.64 -6.49
CA PRO A 43 11.61 -5.53 -6.46
C PRO A 43 11.19 -4.06 -6.44
N ARG A 44 10.13 -3.71 -7.19
CA ARG A 44 9.71 -2.30 -7.32
C ARG A 44 9.38 -1.70 -5.95
N ARG A 45 9.89 -0.50 -5.68
CA ARG A 45 9.73 0.17 -4.38
C ARG A 45 9.06 1.52 -4.54
N VAL A 46 8.37 1.98 -3.49
CA VAL A 46 7.71 3.29 -3.46
C VAL A 46 7.93 3.98 -2.14
N TYR A 47 7.91 5.31 -2.17
CA TYR A 47 7.62 6.11 -0.99
C TYR A 47 6.14 6.44 -0.97
N VAL A 48 5.51 6.24 0.19
CA VAL A 48 4.11 6.56 0.44
C VAL A 48 4.02 7.52 1.61
N SER A 49 3.26 8.60 1.44
CA SER A 49 2.90 9.52 2.52
C SER A 49 1.57 9.10 3.15
N TRP A 50 1.54 8.97 4.47
CA TRP A 50 0.44 8.56 5.33
C TRP A 50 0.21 9.62 6.41
N ASN A 51 -0.77 10.51 6.26
CA ASN A 51 -1.15 11.51 7.27
C ASN A 51 0.07 12.11 8.02
N ASP A 52 0.98 12.74 7.26
CA ASP A 52 2.25 13.37 7.71
C ASP A 52 3.47 12.47 7.92
N ASN A 53 3.32 11.15 7.91
CA ASN A 53 4.45 10.21 7.91
C ASN A 53 4.80 9.72 6.51
N THR A 54 6.08 9.47 6.25
CA THR A 54 6.52 8.86 4.98
C THR A 54 7.11 7.48 5.25
N THR A 55 6.68 6.48 4.49
CA THR A 55 7.17 5.11 4.61
C THR A 55 7.73 4.63 3.28
N PHE A 56 8.80 3.84 3.35
CA PHE A 56 9.38 3.14 2.22
C PHE A 56 8.80 1.73 2.14
N CYS A 57 8.17 1.38 1.01
CA CYS A 57 7.42 0.14 0.88
C CYS A 57 7.76 -0.59 -0.43
N SER A 58 7.76 -1.92 -0.40
CA SER A 58 7.78 -2.75 -1.61
C SER A 58 6.39 -2.79 -2.23
N LEU A 59 6.30 -2.55 -3.54
CA LEU A 59 5.05 -2.61 -4.29
C LEU A 59 4.50 -4.03 -4.40
N GLU A 60 5.39 -5.02 -4.42
CA GLU A 60 5.03 -6.38 -4.78
C GLU A 60 4.27 -7.11 -3.67
N SER A 61 4.38 -6.64 -2.44
CA SER A 61 3.95 -7.42 -1.28
C SER A 61 2.77 -6.82 -0.51
N ASN A 62 2.60 -5.50 -0.38
CA ASN A 62 1.78 -4.99 0.75
C ASN A 62 0.79 -3.86 0.42
N LEU A 63 0.76 -3.34 -0.80
CA LEU A 63 -0.07 -2.17 -1.15
C LEU A 63 -1.06 -2.46 -2.25
N VAL A 64 -2.26 -1.90 -2.10
CA VAL A 64 -3.31 -1.88 -3.12
C VAL A 64 -3.79 -0.46 -3.38
N LEU A 65 -4.44 -0.24 -4.52
CA LEU A 65 -5.17 0.99 -4.77
C LEU A 65 -6.31 1.12 -3.74
N ALA A 66 -6.40 2.28 -3.10
CA ALA A 66 -7.37 2.56 -2.04
C ALA A 66 -8.82 2.31 -2.48
N GLU A 67 -9.15 2.65 -3.73
CA GLU A 67 -10.47 2.42 -4.30
C GLU A 67 -10.83 0.94 -4.43
N ARG A 68 -9.83 0.03 -4.44
CA ARG A 68 -9.99 -1.41 -4.66
C ARG A 68 -9.90 -2.23 -3.38
N ILE A 69 -9.61 -1.61 -2.23
CA ILE A 69 -9.47 -2.35 -0.96
C ILE A 69 -10.74 -3.11 -0.56
N HIS A 70 -11.92 -2.61 -0.97
CA HIS A 70 -13.20 -3.29 -0.71
C HIS A 70 -13.36 -4.60 -1.51
N LEU A 71 -12.57 -4.77 -2.58
CA LEU A 71 -12.53 -6.00 -3.38
C LEU A 71 -11.59 -7.03 -2.79
N GLU A 72 -10.74 -6.66 -1.82
CA GLU A 72 -9.93 -7.62 -1.09
C GLU A 72 -10.80 -8.35 -0.06
N THR A 73 -11.05 -9.63 -0.33
CA THR A 73 -11.49 -10.58 0.69
C THR A 73 -10.29 -10.94 1.58
N PRO A 74 -10.43 -10.87 2.92
CA PRO A 74 -9.38 -11.28 3.85
C PRO A 74 -8.89 -12.71 3.61
#